data_AF-A0A2T1DKH0-F1
#
_entry.id   AF-A0A2T1DKH0-F1
#
_cell.length_a   1.000
_cell.length_b   1.000
_cell.length_c   1.000
_cell.angle_alpha   90.00
_cell.angle_beta   90.00
_cell.angle_gamma   90.00
#
_symmetry.space_group_name_H-M   'P 1'
#
loop_
_entity.id
_entity.type
_entity.pdbx_description
1 polymer ?
#
loop_
_entity_poly.entity_id
_entity_poly.type
_entity_poly.pdbx_seq_one_letter_code
_entity_poly.pdbx_strand_id
1 'polypeptide(L)'
;MPFNFDPFDFFKAGELIVAERLNNVQIEIKKYVNVEVGNVKKALDDYKAKPIDANKFGGKTPEEWTKLNDERYVQRSELKGGWGEYRRYFKQLNRPTTDPDPALVEHNLRRYPVVSLFELMQLITTDEDAKRLLSDDTSKDARFVVYYAGRRDPIAEKFMTRSADATFWGDTIELILEQFGLTPTSTQMFDDVLNDLWGKMFDPGLDQDNFRRDAYGHSRYIQTELLGRGRTVQELKAGGVWEDLRVAIRPQMIPTSIDFSSSAVDANGVRVTNRVDVFHLSQNVVDVKAVKPIDLMVLLRT
;
A
#
# COMPACT_ATOMS: atom_id res chain seq x y z
N MET A 1 27.45 33.57 -0.15
CA MET A 1 27.71 34.40 -1.36
C MET A 1 26.38 34.57 -2.08
N PRO A 2 26.02 35.78 -2.53
CA PRO A 2 24.84 35.95 -3.38
C PRO A 2 25.11 35.26 -4.73
N PHE A 3 24.20 34.38 -5.16
CA PHE A 3 24.24 33.80 -6.49
C PHE A 3 23.88 34.89 -7.50
N ASN A 4 24.86 35.37 -8.26
CA ASN A 4 24.63 36.28 -9.37
C ASN A 4 24.22 35.43 -10.58
N PHE A 5 22.91 35.28 -10.81
CA PHE A 5 22.40 34.62 -12.01
C PHE A 5 22.17 35.66 -13.09
N ASP A 6 23.15 35.81 -13.99
CA ASP A 6 22.90 36.50 -15.25
C ASP A 6 22.07 35.55 -16.15
N PRO A 7 20.94 36.00 -16.71
CA PRO A 7 20.10 35.17 -17.57
C PRO A 7 20.84 34.80 -18.86
N PHE A 8 20.74 33.52 -19.28
CA PHE A 8 21.37 32.99 -20.50
C PHE A 8 20.85 33.64 -21.79
N ASP A 9 19.63 34.18 -21.78
CA ASP A 9 19.09 35.01 -22.85
C ASP A 9 18.03 35.97 -22.29
N PHE A 10 17.78 37.09 -22.96
CA PHE A 10 16.79 38.08 -22.56
C PHE A 10 15.61 38.09 -23.54
N PHE A 11 14.40 37.86 -23.02
CA PHE A 11 13.17 37.91 -23.80
C PHE A 11 12.37 39.15 -23.46
N LYS A 12 11.96 39.92 -24.48
CA LYS A 12 11.01 41.02 -24.29
C LYS A 12 9.58 40.49 -24.35
N ALA A 13 8.69 41.08 -23.55
CA ALA A 13 7.27 40.75 -23.60
C ALA A 13 6.72 41.01 -25.02
N GLY A 14 6.07 40.00 -25.61
CA GLY A 14 5.52 40.06 -26.98
C GLY A 14 6.47 39.58 -28.09
N GLU A 15 7.69 39.16 -27.76
CA GLU A 15 8.64 38.60 -28.71
C GLU A 15 8.32 37.13 -29.02
N LEU A 16 8.29 36.76 -30.31
CA LEU A 16 8.08 35.37 -30.72
C LEU A 16 9.34 34.55 -30.44
N ILE A 17 9.25 33.62 -29.50
CA ILE A 17 10.35 32.72 -29.15
C ILE A 17 10.39 31.57 -30.16
N VAL A 18 11.37 31.60 -31.07
CA VAL A 18 11.59 30.52 -32.05
C VAL A 18 12.33 29.33 -31.43
N ALA A 19 12.03 28.11 -31.89
CA ALA A 19 12.57 26.85 -31.35
C ALA A 19 14.10 26.79 -31.38
N GLU A 20 14.74 27.37 -32.41
CA GLU A 20 16.20 27.44 -32.53
C GLU A 20 16.85 28.21 -31.39
N ARG A 21 16.18 29.25 -30.88
CA ARG A 21 16.71 30.10 -29.81
C ARG A 21 16.63 29.39 -28.46
N LEU A 22 15.56 28.63 -28.21
CA LEU A 22 15.48 27.75 -27.03
C LEU A 22 16.53 26.63 -27.07
N ASN A 23 16.81 26.07 -28.26
CA ASN A 23 17.88 25.08 -28.40
C ASN A 23 19.25 25.68 -28.06
N ASN A 24 19.51 26.93 -28.45
CA ASN A 24 20.75 27.63 -28.10
C ASN A 24 20.87 27.86 -26.59
N VAL A 25 19.80 28.30 -25.92
CA VAL A 25 19.77 28.43 -24.45
C VAL A 25 20.08 27.09 -23.77
N GLN A 26 19.51 25.98 -24.24
CA GLN A 26 19.81 24.66 -23.69
C GLN A 26 21.28 24.24 -23.89
N ILE A 27 21.89 24.60 -25.02
CA ILE A 27 23.31 24.34 -25.28
C ILE A 27 24.18 25.15 -24.32
N GLU A 28 23.84 26.42 -24.07
CA GLU A 28 24.58 27.28 -23.14
C GLU A 28 24.46 26.82 -21.69
N ILE A 29 23.26 26.42 -21.26
CA ILE A 29 23.06 25.81 -19.93
C ILE A 29 23.93 24.55 -19.77
N LYS A 30 23.95 23.66 -20.78
CA LYS A 30 24.78 22.45 -20.74
C LYS A 30 26.26 22.78 -20.67
N LYS A 31 26.73 23.78 -21.42
CA LYS A 31 28.13 24.25 -21.35
C LYS A 31 28.47 24.82 -19.98
N TYR A 32 27.60 25.66 -19.42
CA TYR A 32 27.78 26.25 -18.10
C TYR A 32 27.87 25.19 -17.00
N VAL A 33 26.94 24.22 -17.00
CA VAL A 33 26.96 23.11 -16.03
C VAL A 33 28.23 22.29 -16.17
N ASN A 34 28.70 22.00 -17.39
CA ASN A 34 29.95 21.25 -17.59
C ASN A 34 31.18 22.01 -17.07
N VAL A 35 31.22 23.33 -17.26
CA VAL A 35 32.29 24.19 -16.73
C VAL A 35 32.23 24.22 -15.20
N GLU A 36 31.06 24.41 -14.60
CA GLU A 36 30.89 24.42 -13.15
C GLU A 36 31.22 23.06 -12.51
N VAL A 37 30.80 21.95 -13.11
CA VAL A 37 31.20 20.61 -12.68
C VAL A 37 32.71 20.43 -12.75
N GLY A 38 33.36 20.94 -13.81
CA GLY A 38 34.81 20.95 -13.94
C GLY A 38 35.51 21.81 -12.87
N ASN A 39 34.97 22.99 -12.58
CA ASN A 39 35.47 23.90 -11.56
C ASN A 39 35.33 23.30 -10.15
N VAL A 40 34.18 22.71 -9.83
CA VAL A 40 33.94 22.01 -8.57
C VAL A 40 34.87 20.81 -8.43
N LYS A 41 35.07 20.03 -9.50
CA LYS A 41 35.99 18.89 -9.48
C LYS A 41 37.43 19.33 -9.22
N LYS A 42 37.90 20.39 -9.89
CA LYS A 42 39.22 20.99 -9.61
C LYS A 42 39.32 21.54 -8.19
N ALA A 43 38.32 22.27 -7.72
CA ALA A 43 38.30 22.80 -6.36
C ALA A 43 38.30 21.68 -5.31
N LEU A 44 37.63 20.56 -5.58
CA LEU A 44 37.63 19.38 -4.73
C LEU A 44 38.99 18.68 -4.74
N ASP A 45 39.62 18.54 -5.90
CA ASP A 45 40.96 17.94 -6.03
C ASP A 45 42.03 18.83 -5.37
N ASP A 46 41.94 20.15 -5.52
CA ASP A 46 42.78 21.14 -4.82
C ASP A 46 42.55 21.13 -3.30
N TYR A 47 41.30 20.89 -2.86
CA TYR A 47 40.97 20.75 -1.45
C TYR A 47 41.52 19.44 -0.86
N LYS A 48 41.45 18.34 -1.61
CA LYS A 48 42.05 17.04 -1.23
C LYS A 48 43.58 17.08 -1.14
N ALA A 49 44.22 17.92 -1.96
CA ALA A 49 45.67 18.08 -1.97
C ALA A 49 46.22 18.94 -0.83
N LYS A 50 45.37 19.66 -0.09
CA LYS A 50 45.79 20.46 1.07
C LYS A 50 45.99 19.55 2.29
N PRO A 51 47.11 19.70 3.04
CA PRO A 51 47.28 18.98 4.29
C PRO A 51 46.15 19.36 5.26
N ILE A 52 45.41 18.35 5.70
CA ILE A 52 44.25 18.53 6.56
C ILE A 52 44.74 18.72 7.99
N ASP A 53 44.32 19.83 8.60
CA ASP A 53 44.58 20.10 10.01
C ASP A 53 43.73 19.15 10.86
N ALA A 54 44.32 18.03 11.27
CA ALA A 54 43.66 16.97 12.04
C ALA A 54 42.98 17.50 13.32
N ASN A 55 43.48 18.60 13.88
CA ASN A 55 42.92 19.20 15.09
C ASN A 55 41.53 19.84 14.85
N LYS A 56 41.25 20.37 13.66
CA LYS A 56 39.93 20.95 13.33
C LYS A 56 38.85 19.90 13.06
N PHE A 57 39.26 18.70 12.66
CA PHE A 57 38.38 17.56 12.36
C PHE A 57 38.27 16.58 13.55
N GLY A 58 38.61 17.04 14.77
CA GLY A 58 38.48 16.22 15.98
C GLY A 58 39.39 14.99 15.99
N GLY A 59 40.53 15.06 15.30
CA GLY A 59 41.49 13.96 15.16
C GLY A 59 41.05 12.87 14.20
N LYS A 60 39.91 13.01 13.51
CA LYS A 60 39.39 12.00 12.59
C LYS A 60 39.81 12.27 11.16
N THR A 61 40.15 11.20 10.43
CA THR A 61 40.51 11.31 9.01
C THR A 61 39.27 11.61 8.15
N PRO A 62 39.45 12.12 6.91
CA PRO A 62 38.34 12.28 5.97
C PRO A 62 37.57 10.98 5.75
N GLU A 63 38.25 9.83 5.68
CA GLU A 63 37.61 8.52 5.54
C GLU A 63 36.76 8.18 6.77
N GLU A 64 37.21 8.54 7.98
CA GLU A 64 36.44 8.32 9.21
C GLU A 64 35.23 9.26 9.30
N TRP A 65 35.35 10.50 8.81
CA TRP A 65 34.22 11.42 8.70
C TRP A 65 33.23 11.00 7.64
N THR A 66 33.71 10.55 6.47
CA THR A 66 32.87 9.97 5.43
C THR A 66 32.16 8.74 5.97
N LYS A 67 32.86 7.82 6.65
CA LYS A 67 32.25 6.66 7.28
C LYS A 67 31.21 7.04 8.34
N LEU A 68 31.49 8.02 9.20
CA LEU A 68 30.57 8.45 10.26
C LEU A 68 29.36 9.20 9.71
N ASN A 69 29.55 9.99 8.65
CA ASN A 69 28.45 10.64 7.94
C ASN A 69 27.67 9.63 7.09
N ASP A 70 28.32 8.64 6.49
CA ASP A 70 27.66 7.56 5.78
C ASP A 70 26.85 6.71 6.77
N GLU A 71 27.40 6.34 7.92
CA GLU A 71 26.63 5.70 9.00
C GLU A 71 25.43 6.53 9.49
N ARG A 72 25.50 7.87 9.37
CA ARG A 72 24.45 8.79 9.81
C ARG A 72 23.43 9.13 8.72
N TYR A 73 23.81 9.13 7.45
CA TYR A 73 23.04 9.65 6.32
C TYR A 73 22.87 8.66 5.16
N VAL A 74 23.73 7.66 5.01
CA VAL A 74 23.43 6.49 4.16
C VAL A 74 22.37 5.70 4.90
N GLN A 75 21.14 5.79 4.39
CA GLN A 75 20.11 4.81 4.67
C GLN A 75 20.73 3.44 4.41
N ARG A 76 20.98 2.67 5.48
CA ARG A 76 21.61 1.34 5.41
C ARG A 76 21.02 0.57 4.23
N SER A 77 21.80 0.47 3.16
CA SER A 77 21.60 -0.45 2.04
C SER A 77 21.90 -1.89 2.46
N GLU A 78 22.31 -2.12 3.71
CA GLU A 78 22.19 -3.41 4.39
C GLU A 78 20.74 -3.61 4.81
N LEU A 79 19.94 -3.96 3.80
CA LEU A 79 18.52 -4.22 3.88
C LEU A 79 18.31 -5.44 4.79
N LYS A 80 17.99 -5.21 6.06
CA LYS A 80 17.35 -6.25 6.89
C LYS A 80 16.07 -6.72 6.17
N GLY A 81 15.80 -8.02 6.19
CA GLY A 81 14.59 -8.62 5.60
C GLY A 81 13.35 -7.78 5.92
N GLY A 82 12.58 -7.44 4.88
CA GLY A 82 11.54 -6.41 4.97
C GLY A 82 11.48 -5.44 3.79
N TRP A 83 12.60 -5.23 3.08
CA TRP A 83 12.64 -4.29 1.95
C TRP A 83 11.91 -4.83 0.72
N GLY A 84 10.99 -4.04 0.16
CA GLY A 84 10.09 -4.48 -0.91
C GLY A 84 8.88 -5.27 -0.42
N GLU A 85 8.71 -5.48 0.89
CA GLU A 85 7.50 -6.11 1.41
C GLU A 85 6.31 -5.17 1.30
N TYR A 86 5.23 -5.73 0.77
CA TYR A 86 3.94 -5.07 0.68
C TYR A 86 3.15 -5.36 1.95
N ARG A 87 2.73 -4.31 2.67
CA ARG A 87 1.81 -4.43 3.81
C ARG A 87 0.42 -3.99 3.40
N ARG A 88 -0.58 -4.83 3.64
CA ARG A 88 -1.98 -4.49 3.40
C ARG A 88 -2.64 -4.10 4.71
N TYR A 89 -3.30 -2.96 4.68
CA TYR A 89 -4.17 -2.48 5.75
C TYR A 89 -5.58 -2.38 5.17
N PHE A 90 -6.59 -2.78 5.94
CA PHE A 90 -7.98 -2.69 5.53
C PHE A 90 -8.67 -1.62 6.37
N LYS A 91 -9.47 -0.76 5.71
CA LYS A 91 -10.19 0.34 6.37
C LYS A 91 -11.62 0.40 5.87
N GLN A 92 -12.57 0.52 6.79
CA GLN A 92 -14.00 0.65 6.46
C GLN A 92 -14.46 2.06 6.80
N LEU A 93 -14.33 2.96 5.83
CA LEU A 93 -14.68 4.36 6.02
C LEU A 93 -16.20 4.48 5.92
N ASN A 94 -16.91 4.51 7.05
CA ASN A 94 -18.37 4.65 7.10
C ASN A 94 -18.77 5.93 7.87
N ARG A 95 -18.26 7.08 7.45
CA ARG A 95 -18.45 8.37 8.14
C ARG A 95 -19.51 9.25 7.45
N PRO A 96 -20.25 10.08 8.21
CA PRO A 96 -21.22 11.01 7.66
C PRO A 96 -20.56 12.05 6.74
N THR A 97 -21.34 12.51 5.75
CA THR A 97 -20.90 13.30 4.58
C THR A 97 -20.42 14.72 4.89
N THR A 98 -20.69 15.23 6.10
CA THR A 98 -20.26 16.56 6.55
C THR A 98 -18.93 16.44 7.28
N ASP A 99 -17.86 16.66 6.52
CA ASP A 99 -16.46 16.76 6.95
C ASP A 99 -15.93 15.59 7.81
N PRO A 100 -15.73 14.41 7.20
CA PRO A 100 -15.15 13.29 7.92
C PRO A 100 -13.67 13.60 8.27
N ASP A 101 -13.29 13.37 9.52
CA ASP A 101 -11.89 13.29 9.92
C ASP A 101 -11.14 12.27 9.02
N PRO A 102 -9.84 12.42 8.77
CA PRO A 102 -9.07 11.39 8.08
C PRO A 102 -9.06 10.09 8.89
N ALA A 103 -8.96 8.96 8.20
CA ALA A 103 -8.67 7.66 8.79
C ALA A 103 -7.16 7.46 8.90
N LEU A 104 -6.71 7.24 10.13
CA LEU A 104 -5.31 7.05 10.46
C LEU A 104 -4.92 5.57 10.20
N VAL A 105 -3.82 5.38 9.47
CA VAL A 105 -3.16 4.09 9.26
C VAL A 105 -1.77 4.16 9.89
N GLU A 106 -1.63 3.59 11.08
CA GLU A 106 -0.34 3.46 11.76
C GLU A 106 0.44 2.27 11.20
N HIS A 107 1.57 2.56 10.55
CA HIS A 107 2.39 1.56 9.88
C HIS A 107 3.78 1.39 10.49
N ASN A 108 4.26 2.39 11.25
CA ASN A 108 5.54 2.34 11.98
C ASN A 108 6.75 1.91 11.13
N LEU A 109 6.77 2.30 9.84
CA LEU A 109 7.80 1.88 8.88
C LEU A 109 9.10 2.69 9.01
N ARG A 110 9.09 3.77 9.82
CA ARG A 110 10.19 4.71 10.05
C ARG A 110 10.74 5.35 8.76
N ARG A 111 9.92 5.39 7.71
CA ARG A 111 10.23 5.95 6.39
C ARG A 111 8.94 6.28 5.67
N TYR A 112 9.02 7.14 4.65
CA TYR A 112 7.88 7.46 3.78
C TYR A 112 7.55 6.26 2.87
N PRO A 113 6.38 5.61 3.01
CA PRO A 113 6.00 4.50 2.16
C PRO A 113 5.52 4.97 0.79
N VAL A 114 5.60 4.09 -0.21
CA VAL A 114 4.79 4.24 -1.43
C VAL A 114 3.41 3.69 -1.13
N VAL A 115 2.38 4.55 -1.24
CA VAL A 115 0.98 4.22 -0.92
C VAL A 115 0.24 3.87 -2.22
N SER A 116 -0.49 2.77 -2.22
CA SER A 116 -1.46 2.43 -3.26
C SER A 116 -2.81 2.15 -2.63
N LEU A 117 -3.86 2.78 -3.15
CA LEU A 117 -5.22 2.69 -2.62
C LEU A 117 -6.08 1.82 -3.53
N PHE A 118 -6.82 0.90 -2.93
CA PHE A 118 -7.74 0.03 -3.63
C PHE A 118 -9.11 0.07 -2.97
N GLU A 119 -10.17 0.18 -3.77
CA GLU A 119 -11.54 -0.05 -3.34
C GLU A 119 -11.79 -1.56 -3.25
N LEU A 120 -12.42 -2.00 -2.17
CA LEU A 120 -12.84 -3.39 -2.01
C LEU A 120 -14.21 -3.58 -2.64
N MET A 121 -14.20 -4.24 -3.79
CA MET A 121 -15.40 -4.56 -4.56
C MET A 121 -16.07 -5.81 -3.99
N GLN A 122 -17.38 -5.91 -4.19
CA GLN A 122 -18.11 -7.15 -3.92
C GLN A 122 -17.55 -8.30 -4.76
N LEU A 123 -17.37 -9.46 -4.13
CA LEU A 123 -16.84 -10.65 -4.80
C LEU A 123 -17.84 -11.28 -5.75
N ILE A 124 -19.13 -11.29 -5.39
CA ILE A 124 -20.20 -11.93 -6.14
C ILE A 124 -21.31 -10.92 -6.41
N THR A 125 -21.29 -10.30 -7.60
CA THR A 125 -22.21 -9.20 -7.94
C THR A 125 -23.43 -9.64 -8.75
N THR A 126 -23.30 -10.66 -9.59
CA THR A 126 -24.30 -10.95 -10.66
C THR A 126 -24.84 -12.37 -10.70
N ASP A 127 -24.21 -13.30 -10.00
CA ASP A 127 -24.55 -14.72 -10.05
C ASP A 127 -25.38 -15.09 -8.81
N GLU A 128 -26.71 -15.14 -8.97
CA GLU A 128 -27.64 -15.52 -7.90
C GLU A 128 -27.38 -16.94 -7.39
N ASP A 129 -26.91 -17.85 -8.25
CA ASP A 129 -26.53 -19.20 -7.81
C ASP A 129 -25.27 -19.15 -6.96
N ALA A 130 -24.28 -18.31 -7.31
CA ALA A 130 -23.10 -18.12 -6.48
C ALA A 130 -23.42 -17.41 -5.14
N LYS A 131 -24.42 -16.53 -5.09
CA LYS A 131 -24.89 -15.95 -3.81
C LYS A 131 -25.48 -17.01 -2.88
N ARG A 132 -26.18 -18.01 -3.42
CA ARG A 132 -26.72 -19.16 -2.67
C ARG A 132 -25.64 -20.11 -2.14
N LEU A 133 -24.41 -20.04 -2.69
CA LEU A 133 -23.27 -20.82 -2.22
C LEU A 133 -22.56 -20.17 -1.02
N LEU A 134 -22.84 -18.89 -0.74
CA LEU A 134 -22.44 -18.23 0.49
C LEU A 134 -23.44 -18.54 1.61
N SER A 135 -23.00 -18.44 2.87
CA SER A 135 -23.90 -18.52 4.01
C SER A 135 -24.94 -17.39 4.01
N ASP A 136 -26.19 -17.73 4.32
CA ASP A 136 -27.36 -16.84 4.21
C ASP A 136 -27.22 -15.52 4.99
N ASP A 137 -26.49 -15.53 6.11
CA ASP A 137 -26.29 -14.35 6.96
C ASP A 137 -25.32 -13.30 6.37
N THR A 138 -24.63 -13.60 5.28
CA THR A 138 -23.48 -12.80 4.78
C THR A 138 -23.48 -12.54 3.27
N SER A 139 -24.49 -13.04 2.55
CA SER A 139 -24.37 -13.31 1.11
C SER A 139 -24.52 -12.10 0.16
N LYS A 140 -25.09 -10.97 0.60
CA LYS A 140 -25.49 -9.91 -0.35
C LYS A 140 -24.38 -8.91 -0.69
N ASP A 141 -23.44 -8.68 0.22
CA ASP A 141 -22.42 -7.62 0.09
C ASP A 141 -21.00 -8.06 0.49
N ALA A 142 -20.72 -9.38 0.51
CA ALA A 142 -19.43 -9.91 0.93
C ALA A 142 -18.27 -9.41 0.05
N ARG A 143 -17.30 -8.78 0.71
CA ARG A 143 -16.01 -8.31 0.15
C ARG A 143 -14.85 -9.20 0.55
N PHE A 144 -15.01 -9.93 1.65
CA PHE A 144 -14.11 -10.96 2.14
C PHE A 144 -14.89 -12.28 2.18
N VAL A 145 -14.38 -13.32 1.53
CA VAL A 145 -15.00 -14.66 1.58
C VAL A 145 -13.95 -15.67 2.00
N VAL A 146 -14.21 -16.37 3.11
CA VAL A 146 -13.42 -17.55 3.48
C VAL A 146 -14.06 -18.79 2.85
N TYR A 147 -13.25 -19.60 2.18
CA TYR A 147 -13.70 -20.81 1.53
C TYR A 147 -12.63 -21.89 1.54
N TYR A 148 -13.03 -23.13 1.25
CA TYR A 148 -12.13 -24.26 1.13
C TYR A 148 -11.77 -24.50 -0.34
N ALA A 149 -10.48 -24.47 -0.69
CA ALA A 149 -9.98 -24.62 -2.05
C ALA A 149 -9.96 -26.08 -2.54
N GLY A 150 -11.03 -26.83 -2.25
CA GLY A 150 -11.20 -28.21 -2.69
C GLY A 150 -12.53 -28.43 -3.39
N ARG A 151 -12.63 -29.51 -4.15
CA ARG A 151 -13.85 -29.87 -4.91
C ARG A 151 -15.11 -30.07 -4.06
N ARG A 152 -14.97 -30.14 -2.73
CA ARG A 152 -16.10 -30.28 -1.80
C ARG A 152 -16.82 -28.95 -1.56
N ASP A 153 -16.18 -27.84 -1.90
CA ASP A 153 -16.75 -26.50 -1.76
C ASP A 153 -17.11 -25.94 -3.14
N PRO A 154 -18.41 -25.82 -3.49
CA PRO A 154 -18.81 -25.36 -4.81
C PRO A 154 -18.36 -23.92 -5.14
N ILE A 155 -18.07 -23.09 -4.12
CA ILE A 155 -17.54 -21.74 -4.38
C ILE A 155 -16.12 -21.78 -4.93
N ALA A 156 -15.36 -22.84 -4.63
CA ALA A 156 -13.99 -22.99 -5.09
C ALA A 156 -13.92 -23.03 -6.63
N GLU A 157 -14.91 -23.61 -7.30
CA GLU A 157 -14.99 -23.63 -8.76
C GLU A 157 -15.19 -22.24 -9.37
N LYS A 158 -15.90 -21.36 -8.67
CA LYS A 158 -16.11 -19.96 -9.08
C LYS A 158 -14.83 -19.13 -8.89
N PHE A 159 -14.05 -19.47 -7.87
CA PHE A 159 -12.78 -18.85 -7.55
C PHE A 159 -11.57 -19.64 -8.07
N MET A 160 -11.72 -20.41 -9.16
CA MET A 160 -10.61 -21.11 -9.80
C MET A 160 -10.38 -20.58 -11.20
N THR A 161 -9.11 -20.45 -11.60
CA THR A 161 -8.75 -20.20 -13.00
C THR A 161 -9.07 -21.43 -13.84
N ARG A 162 -9.61 -21.23 -15.04
CA ARG A 162 -9.91 -22.31 -15.99
C ARG A 162 -8.69 -22.80 -16.79
N SER A 163 -7.48 -22.57 -16.28
CA SER A 163 -6.21 -22.94 -16.92
C SER A 163 -5.81 -24.39 -16.63
N ALA A 164 -4.81 -24.91 -17.37
CA ALA A 164 -4.25 -26.25 -17.15
C ALA A 164 -3.72 -26.44 -15.71
N ASP A 165 -3.13 -25.38 -15.15
CA ASP A 165 -2.82 -25.28 -13.73
C ASP A 165 -4.01 -24.62 -13.02
N ALA A 166 -4.77 -25.41 -12.27
CA ALA A 166 -5.88 -24.93 -11.45
C ALA A 166 -5.32 -24.02 -10.34
N THR A 167 -5.47 -22.70 -10.51
CA THR A 167 -5.06 -21.72 -9.50
C THR A 167 -6.31 -21.19 -8.81
N PHE A 168 -6.35 -21.28 -7.49
CA PHE A 168 -7.45 -20.76 -6.70
C PHE A 168 -7.20 -19.29 -6.34
N TRP A 169 -8.25 -18.46 -6.46
CA TRP A 169 -8.21 -17.04 -6.19
C TRP A 169 -8.36 -16.76 -4.70
N GLY A 170 -7.31 -16.18 -4.13
CA GLY A 170 -7.28 -15.77 -2.73
C GLY A 170 -6.03 -16.29 -2.06
N ASP A 171 -5.67 -15.64 -0.97
CA ASP A 171 -4.51 -16.04 -0.19
C ASP A 171 -4.88 -17.19 0.73
N THR A 172 -3.90 -18.01 1.08
CA THR A 172 -4.10 -19.03 2.12
C THR A 172 -4.40 -18.35 3.45
N ILE A 173 -5.21 -19.00 4.29
CA ILE A 173 -5.54 -18.47 5.61
C ILE A 173 -4.28 -18.25 6.45
N GLU A 174 -3.30 -19.14 6.30
CA GLU A 174 -2.00 -19.07 6.97
C GLU A 174 -1.23 -17.80 6.59
N LEU A 175 -1.14 -17.48 5.30
CA LEU A 175 -0.46 -16.26 4.84
C LEU A 175 -1.13 -14.99 5.39
N ILE A 176 -2.47 -14.97 5.43
CA ILE A 176 -3.22 -13.85 5.98
C ILE A 176 -2.97 -13.73 7.49
N LEU A 177 -3.03 -14.82 8.24
CA LEU A 177 -2.77 -14.84 9.68
C LEU A 177 -1.35 -14.33 10.01
N GLU A 178 -0.33 -14.81 9.27
CA GLU A 178 1.05 -14.35 9.42
C GLU A 178 1.19 -12.85 9.17
N GLN A 179 0.53 -12.33 8.13
CA GLN A 179 0.56 -10.90 7.81
C GLN A 179 0.01 -10.04 8.96
N PHE A 180 -0.98 -10.52 9.70
CA PHE A 180 -1.57 -9.83 10.86
C PHE A 180 -0.96 -10.26 12.21
N GLY A 181 0.15 -11.03 12.18
CA GLY A 181 0.88 -11.43 13.37
C GLY A 181 0.11 -12.40 14.28
N LEU A 182 -0.82 -13.17 13.72
CA LEU A 182 -1.62 -14.16 14.42
C LEU A 182 -1.00 -15.55 14.27
N THR A 183 -0.76 -16.20 15.40
CA THR A 183 -0.27 -17.58 15.46
C THR A 183 -1.27 -18.45 16.22
N PRO A 184 -2.24 -19.07 15.52
CA PRO A 184 -3.26 -19.90 16.15
C PRO A 184 -2.66 -21.06 16.93
N THR A 185 -3.26 -21.36 18.08
CA THR A 185 -2.88 -22.57 18.85
C THR A 185 -3.61 -23.80 18.30
N SER A 186 -3.02 -24.98 18.46
CA SER A 186 -3.61 -26.24 17.98
C SER A 186 -4.99 -26.55 18.59
N THR A 187 -5.24 -26.09 19.81
CA THR A 187 -6.51 -26.27 20.54
C THR A 187 -7.56 -25.20 20.22
N GLN A 188 -7.18 -24.12 19.53
CA GLN A 188 -8.11 -23.02 19.22
C GLN A 188 -9.16 -23.48 18.22
N MET A 189 -10.42 -23.06 18.43
CA MET A 189 -11.49 -23.31 17.49
C MET A 189 -11.31 -22.43 16.25
N PHE A 190 -11.69 -22.95 15.09
CA PHE A 190 -11.55 -22.18 13.85
C PHE A 190 -12.38 -20.89 13.85
N ASP A 191 -13.54 -20.89 14.52
CA ASP A 191 -14.36 -19.69 14.68
C ASP A 191 -13.63 -18.61 15.48
N ASP A 192 -12.94 -18.98 16.57
CA ASP A 192 -12.12 -18.05 17.37
C ASP A 192 -10.97 -17.48 16.54
N VAL A 193 -10.32 -18.30 15.72
CA VAL A 193 -9.24 -17.85 14.81
C VAL A 193 -9.74 -16.78 13.85
N LEU A 194 -10.94 -16.98 13.28
CA LEU A 194 -11.54 -16.01 12.37
C LEU A 194 -11.93 -14.73 13.10
N ASN A 195 -12.50 -14.83 14.29
CA ASN A 195 -12.83 -13.67 15.12
C ASN A 195 -11.59 -12.84 15.48
N ASP A 196 -10.49 -13.50 15.88
CA ASP A 196 -9.20 -12.86 16.14
C ASP A 196 -8.65 -12.19 14.87
N LEU A 197 -8.74 -12.87 13.73
CA LEU A 197 -8.32 -12.34 12.44
C LEU A 197 -9.08 -11.07 12.07
N TRP A 198 -10.41 -11.10 12.14
CA TRP A 198 -11.23 -9.93 11.83
C TRP A 198 -10.98 -8.80 12.80
N GLY A 199 -10.83 -9.10 14.09
CA GLY A 199 -10.40 -8.14 15.10
C GLY A 199 -9.09 -7.46 14.70
N LYS A 200 -8.06 -8.21 14.31
CA LYS A 200 -6.77 -7.63 13.91
C LYS A 200 -6.79 -6.88 12.57
N MET A 201 -7.60 -7.35 11.62
CA MET A 201 -7.69 -6.75 10.29
C MET A 201 -8.39 -5.39 10.30
N PHE A 202 -9.39 -5.23 11.17
CA PHE A 202 -10.26 -4.05 11.18
C PHE A 202 -10.19 -3.24 12.47
N ASP A 203 -9.40 -3.67 13.46
CA ASP A 203 -9.13 -2.90 14.68
C ASP A 203 -7.63 -2.90 15.02
N PRO A 204 -7.00 -1.72 14.95
CA PRO A 204 -6.15 -1.36 16.07
C PRO A 204 -6.30 0.13 16.42
N GLY A 205 -7.25 0.46 17.30
CA GLY A 205 -7.08 1.55 18.28
C GLY A 205 -7.61 2.93 17.91
N LEU A 206 -8.48 3.04 16.91
CA LEU A 206 -9.15 4.30 16.60
C LEU A 206 -10.65 4.02 16.51
N ASP A 207 -11.49 4.79 17.21
CA ASP A 207 -12.96 4.75 17.22
C ASP A 207 -13.62 5.07 15.84
N GLN A 208 -12.91 4.74 14.78
CA GLN A 208 -12.92 5.35 13.46
C GLN A 208 -13.29 4.35 12.36
N ASP A 209 -13.15 3.05 12.64
CA ASP A 209 -13.55 1.93 11.79
C ASP A 209 -14.76 1.23 12.43
N ASN A 210 -15.94 1.38 11.84
CA ASN A 210 -17.12 0.63 12.28
C ASN A 210 -17.07 -0.74 11.61
N PHE A 211 -16.63 -1.77 12.33
CA PHE A 211 -16.60 -3.14 11.82
C PHE A 211 -17.98 -3.57 11.30
N ARG A 212 -18.09 -3.75 9.99
CA ARG A 212 -19.30 -4.25 9.31
C ARG A 212 -19.19 -5.75 9.11
N ARG A 213 -19.86 -6.52 9.98
CA ARG A 213 -19.92 -7.98 9.88
C ARG A 213 -20.44 -8.46 8.51
N ASP A 214 -21.41 -7.74 7.93
CA ASP A 214 -22.01 -8.08 6.63
C ASP A 214 -21.03 -7.98 5.44
N ALA A 215 -19.87 -7.33 5.61
CA ALA A 215 -18.84 -7.24 4.58
C ALA A 215 -17.99 -8.53 4.49
N TYR A 216 -18.12 -9.44 5.45
CA TYR A 216 -17.45 -10.73 5.48
C TYR A 216 -18.47 -11.84 5.26
N GLY A 217 -18.04 -12.91 4.61
CA GLY A 217 -18.85 -14.10 4.41
C GLY A 217 -18.04 -15.38 4.39
N HIS A 218 -18.79 -16.46 4.42
CA HIS A 218 -18.28 -17.82 4.35
C HIS A 218 -18.94 -18.57 3.22
N SER A 219 -18.19 -19.49 2.63
CA SER A 219 -18.83 -20.53 1.85
C SER A 219 -19.72 -21.39 2.75
N ARG A 220 -20.77 -21.97 2.17
CA ARG A 220 -21.64 -22.88 2.90
C ARG A 220 -20.87 -24.06 3.49
N TYR A 221 -19.84 -24.55 2.80
CA TYR A 221 -18.98 -25.62 3.32
C TYR A 221 -18.29 -25.21 4.62
N ILE A 222 -17.68 -24.02 4.66
CA ILE A 222 -17.05 -23.50 5.88
C ILE A 222 -18.06 -23.41 7.02
N GLN A 223 -19.25 -22.84 6.73
CA GLN A 223 -20.31 -22.70 7.72
C GLN A 223 -20.76 -24.04 8.31
N THR A 224 -20.99 -25.06 7.47
CA THR A 224 -21.56 -26.33 7.92
C THR A 224 -20.53 -27.31 8.47
N GLU A 225 -19.35 -27.40 7.84
CA GLU A 225 -18.39 -28.48 8.11
C GLU A 225 -17.28 -28.06 9.09
N LEU A 226 -16.95 -26.77 9.16
CA LEU A 226 -15.89 -26.27 10.03
C LEU A 226 -16.48 -25.55 11.24
N LEU A 227 -17.30 -24.51 11.01
CA LEU A 227 -17.87 -23.70 12.08
C LEU A 227 -18.98 -24.45 12.81
N GLY A 228 -19.95 -25.01 12.08
CA GLY A 228 -21.07 -25.76 12.65
C GLY A 228 -20.66 -27.01 13.42
N ARG A 229 -19.45 -27.54 13.18
CA ARG A 229 -18.89 -28.71 13.88
C ARG A 229 -17.87 -28.35 14.96
N GLY A 230 -17.53 -27.08 15.14
CA GLY A 230 -16.55 -26.63 16.13
C GLY A 230 -15.17 -27.28 15.94
N ARG A 231 -14.64 -27.26 14.71
CA ARG A 231 -13.32 -27.85 14.42
C ARG A 231 -12.19 -27.03 15.05
N THR A 232 -11.23 -27.72 15.66
CA THR A 232 -9.97 -27.11 16.13
C THR A 232 -8.94 -27.01 15.00
N VAL A 233 -7.96 -26.11 15.15
CA VAL A 233 -6.84 -25.99 14.21
C VAL A 233 -6.10 -27.32 14.03
N GLN A 234 -5.91 -28.09 15.10
CA GLN A 234 -5.27 -29.41 15.03
C GLN A 234 -6.05 -30.38 14.14
N GLU A 235 -7.38 -30.44 14.27
CA GLU A 235 -8.21 -31.31 13.43
C GLU A 235 -8.16 -30.91 11.95
N LEU A 236 -8.15 -29.61 11.67
CA LEU A 236 -8.05 -29.10 10.31
C LEU A 236 -6.70 -29.42 9.67
N LYS A 237 -5.60 -29.28 10.42
CA LYS A 237 -4.25 -29.66 9.98
C LYS A 237 -4.11 -31.16 9.78
N ALA A 238 -4.61 -31.97 10.73
CA ALA A 238 -4.57 -33.43 10.61
C ALA A 238 -5.40 -33.94 9.40
N GLY A 239 -6.46 -33.22 9.03
CA GLY A 239 -7.29 -33.52 7.87
C GLY A 239 -6.76 -32.97 6.54
N GLY A 240 -5.66 -32.23 6.52
CA GLY A 240 -5.14 -31.54 5.34
C GLY A 240 -6.08 -30.46 4.79
N VAL A 241 -7.02 -29.97 5.60
CA VAL A 241 -7.99 -28.94 5.20
C VAL A 241 -7.37 -27.56 5.38
N TRP A 242 -6.52 -27.40 6.40
CA TRP A 242 -5.94 -26.12 6.81
C TRP A 242 -5.18 -25.42 5.68
N GLU A 243 -4.37 -26.16 4.93
CA GLU A 243 -3.52 -25.64 3.86
C GLU A 243 -4.33 -25.11 2.66
N ASP A 244 -5.55 -25.64 2.49
CA ASP A 244 -6.47 -25.29 1.40
C ASP A 244 -7.52 -24.25 1.80
N LEU A 245 -7.52 -23.77 3.05
CA LEU A 245 -8.38 -22.66 3.44
C LEU A 245 -7.87 -21.36 2.83
N ARG A 246 -8.77 -20.59 2.21
CA ARG A 246 -8.44 -19.36 1.51
C ARG A 246 -9.34 -18.21 1.88
N VAL A 247 -8.80 -17.00 1.79
CA VAL A 247 -9.52 -15.74 1.90
C VAL A 247 -9.49 -15.04 0.54
N ALA A 248 -10.65 -14.98 -0.11
CA ALA A 248 -10.82 -14.23 -1.35
C ALA A 248 -11.07 -12.74 -1.03
N ILE A 249 -10.41 -11.87 -1.80
CA ILE A 249 -10.59 -10.42 -1.79
C ILE A 249 -10.54 -9.89 -3.22
N ARG A 250 -11.34 -8.86 -3.52
CA ARG A 250 -11.37 -8.21 -4.85
C ARG A 250 -11.00 -6.73 -4.77
N PRO A 251 -9.70 -6.41 -4.81
CA PRO A 251 -9.25 -5.02 -4.85
C PRO A 251 -9.40 -4.43 -6.26
N GLN A 252 -9.94 -3.22 -6.35
CA GLN A 252 -9.94 -2.38 -7.55
C GLN A 252 -9.11 -1.13 -7.29
N MET A 253 -8.06 -0.91 -8.07
CA MET A 253 -7.17 0.23 -7.88
C MET A 253 -7.93 1.55 -8.07
N ILE A 254 -7.81 2.45 -7.10
CA ILE A 254 -8.31 3.82 -7.20
C ILE A 254 -7.15 4.67 -7.72
N PRO A 255 -7.30 5.40 -8.83
CA PRO A 255 -6.28 6.33 -9.27
C PRO A 255 -6.09 7.42 -8.22
N THR A 256 -4.89 7.49 -7.64
CA THR A 256 -4.49 8.58 -6.73
C THR A 256 -4.16 9.82 -7.57
N SER A 257 -5.12 10.72 -7.78
CA SER A 257 -4.83 12.03 -8.37
C SER A 257 -4.63 13.07 -7.27
N ILE A 258 -3.56 13.85 -7.36
CA ILE A 258 -3.44 15.12 -6.64
C ILE A 258 -4.21 16.13 -7.49
N ASP A 259 -5.49 16.35 -7.20
CA ASP A 259 -6.28 17.33 -7.95
C ASP A 259 -6.64 18.53 -7.07
N PHE A 260 -6.05 19.69 -7.40
CA PHE A 260 -6.31 21.00 -6.77
C PHE A 260 -7.67 21.59 -7.15
N SER A 261 -8.49 20.87 -7.93
CA SER A 261 -9.83 21.32 -8.31
C SER A 261 -10.92 20.39 -7.76
N SER A 262 -11.83 20.97 -7.00
CA SER A 262 -13.07 20.34 -6.59
C SER A 262 -14.02 20.26 -7.79
N SER A 263 -14.46 19.03 -8.12
CA SER A 263 -15.55 18.71 -9.06
C SER A 263 -15.17 18.67 -10.55
N ALA A 264 -14.66 17.53 -11.02
CA ALA A 264 -14.60 17.22 -12.45
C ALA A 264 -15.68 16.18 -12.81
N VAL A 265 -16.88 16.62 -13.18
CA VAL A 265 -17.81 15.73 -13.92
C VAL A 265 -17.27 15.62 -15.34
N ASP A 266 -17.10 14.41 -15.88
CA ASP A 266 -16.69 14.27 -17.27
C ASP A 266 -17.80 14.78 -18.22
N ALA A 267 -17.45 15.04 -19.48
CA ALA A 267 -18.40 15.55 -20.48
C ALA A 267 -19.60 14.61 -20.75
N ASN A 268 -19.61 13.40 -20.17
CA ASN A 268 -20.64 12.39 -20.34
C ASN A 268 -21.53 12.20 -19.10
N GLY A 269 -21.35 13.01 -18.05
CA GLY A 269 -22.15 12.92 -16.83
C GLY A 269 -21.85 11.68 -15.97
N VAL A 270 -20.74 10.99 -16.21
CA VAL A 270 -20.33 9.84 -15.40
C VAL A 270 -19.69 10.37 -14.12
N ARG A 271 -20.32 10.05 -12.98
CA ARG A 271 -19.79 10.39 -11.66
C ARG A 271 -18.40 9.78 -11.50
N VAL A 272 -17.42 10.65 -11.22
CA VAL A 272 -16.07 10.31 -10.81
C VAL A 272 -16.11 9.19 -9.77
N THR A 273 -15.28 8.18 -10.00
CA THR A 273 -14.86 7.14 -9.05
C THR A 273 -14.76 7.66 -7.63
N ASN A 274 -15.08 6.83 -6.64
CA ASN A 274 -14.96 7.17 -5.22
C ASN A 274 -13.60 7.83 -4.95
N ARG A 275 -13.61 9.14 -4.71
CA ARG A 275 -12.39 9.93 -4.54
C ARG A 275 -11.85 9.69 -3.13
N VAL A 276 -10.61 9.22 -3.06
CA VAL A 276 -9.87 8.97 -1.83
C VAL A 276 -8.54 9.70 -1.93
N ASP A 277 -8.32 10.61 -0.99
CA ASP A 277 -7.12 11.45 -0.95
C ASP A 277 -6.22 10.98 0.22
N VAL A 278 -4.91 10.93 -0.02
CA VAL A 278 -3.91 10.80 1.06
C VAL A 278 -3.70 12.19 1.63
N PHE A 279 -4.26 12.44 2.81
CA PHE A 279 -4.28 13.76 3.44
C PHE A 279 -2.94 14.13 4.07
N HIS A 280 -2.27 13.15 4.68
CA HIS A 280 -0.98 13.32 5.30
C HIS A 280 -0.18 12.02 5.25
N LEU A 281 1.12 12.17 5.04
CA LEU A 281 2.07 11.07 4.91
C LEU A 281 3.28 11.38 5.78
N SER A 282 3.56 10.50 6.73
CA SER A 282 4.73 10.58 7.59
C SER A 282 5.53 9.28 7.56
N GLN A 283 6.60 9.24 8.36
CA GLN A 283 7.42 8.04 8.48
C GLN A 283 6.73 6.88 9.21
N ASN A 284 5.67 7.14 9.98
CA ASN A 284 5.00 6.14 10.81
C ASN A 284 3.50 6.03 10.55
N VAL A 285 2.92 7.01 9.87
CA VAL A 285 1.48 7.19 9.73
C VAL A 285 1.13 7.63 8.31
N VAL A 286 0.04 7.09 7.79
CA VAL A 286 -0.67 7.55 6.59
C VAL A 286 -2.09 7.95 6.98
N ASP A 287 -2.51 9.15 6.61
CA ASP A 287 -3.88 9.65 6.78
C ASP A 287 -4.64 9.59 5.46
N VAL A 288 -5.78 8.91 5.45
CA VAL A 288 -6.60 8.69 4.26
C VAL A 288 -7.98 9.30 4.46
N LYS A 289 -8.44 10.14 3.54
CA LYS A 289 -9.78 10.76 3.58
C LYS A 289 -10.58 10.36 2.35
N ALA A 290 -11.82 9.91 2.56
CA ALA A 290 -12.75 9.61 1.48
C ALA A 290 -13.98 10.51 1.56
N VAL A 291 -14.49 10.91 0.40
CA VAL A 291 -15.67 11.81 0.29
C VAL A 291 -16.98 11.04 0.55
N LYS A 292 -16.97 9.72 0.43
CA LYS A 292 -18.12 8.83 0.61
C LYS A 292 -17.72 7.59 1.41
N PRO A 293 -18.71 6.88 1.98
CA PRO A 293 -18.44 5.59 2.58
C PRO A 293 -17.79 4.62 1.59
N ILE A 294 -16.67 4.02 1.97
CA ILE A 294 -15.88 3.12 1.13
C ILE A 294 -15.07 2.12 1.98
N ASP A 295 -15.00 0.89 1.51
CA ASP A 295 -14.12 -0.13 2.07
C ASP A 295 -12.82 -0.14 1.25
N LEU A 296 -11.69 0.05 1.92
CA LEU A 296 -10.39 0.26 1.31
C LEU A 296 -9.40 -0.82 1.71
N MET A 297 -8.55 -1.18 0.76
CA MET A 297 -7.26 -1.79 1.02
C MET A 297 -6.17 -0.75 0.73
N VAL A 298 -5.42 -0.38 1.77
CA VAL A 298 -4.25 0.48 1.69
C VAL A 298 -3.02 -0.42 1.63
N LEU A 299 -2.34 -0.38 0.48
CA LEU A 299 -1.12 -1.13 0.25
C LEU A 299 0.07 -0.19 0.45
N LEU A 300 0.92 -0.51 1.43
CA LEU A 300 2.14 0.23 1.72
C LEU A 300 3.35 -0.58 1.28
N ARG A 301 4.22 0.02 0.46
CA ARG A 301 5.50 -0.56 0.03
C ARG A 301 6.66 0.21 0.68
N THR A 302 7.66 -0.54 1.15
CA THR A 302 8.89 0.01 1.77
C THR A 302 10.16 -0.24 1.00
#